data_AF-A0A672YFL0-F1
#
_entry.id   AF-A0A672YFL0-F1
#
_cell.length_a   1.000
_cell.length_b   1.000
_cell.length_c   1.000
_cell.angle_alpha   90.00
_cell.angle_beta   90.00
_cell.angle_gamma   90.00
#
_symmetry.space_group_name_H-M   'P 1'
#
loop_
_entity.id
_entity.type
_entity.pdbx_description
1 polymer ?
#
loop_
_entity_poly.entity_id
_entity_poly.type
_entity_poly.pdbx_seq_one_letter_code
_entity_poly.pdbx_strand_id
1 'polypeptide(L)'
;MDQAVLLDLVHGPCLACIDTSVLDQSAADTQVFLLSGTRDLEDYNNRLSDKFPESCRRIRVLDSDSTAGCLFRFKQTLDQLQISTIRVFTSAQGLQVLRLYQEQLFTAVYTFDYDVMEAGKLTCRSCRGSAHSDSPAQAVQEELSGFLQQLPGLLGDITVLKSTLIPECFGHGFSSRPGGVSYIPTLSSLNLFSSSKRRDPRAMVMENRRRLALHAGFHPRPLHFPKVDHANDIWVMGKPEPDDYDGIVTNQTGVVLAAPGADCMPILFADPVSKVIGATHAGWRGTLMGAAMATVDAMVMEFGCQVSDIVVAVGPSVGACCFTLDRDHALEFHQIHPDCVRDPELPRPHVDIRLANRMLLQKGGILSEHIHDHMVTDRPCVTPCTSCHPESFFSHVRDGVNFGTQVGFLWIKEEEEEAGKSASK
;
A
#
# COMPACT_ATOMS: atom_id res chain seq x y z
N MET A 1 11.69 -15.54 23.84
CA MET A 1 11.44 -14.73 22.64
C MET A 1 11.84 -15.58 21.48
N ASP A 2 10.90 -15.88 20.60
CA ASP A 2 11.18 -16.75 19.46
C ASP A 2 12.05 -15.99 18.47
N GLN A 3 13.21 -16.56 18.16
CA GLN A 3 14.21 -15.98 17.29
C GLN A 3 14.37 -16.88 16.06
N ALA A 4 14.52 -16.27 14.89
CA ALA A 4 14.94 -16.95 13.69
C ALA A 4 16.44 -16.73 13.44
N VAL A 5 17.12 -17.77 12.97
CA VAL A 5 18.49 -17.69 12.46
C VAL A 5 18.46 -17.91 10.97
N LEU A 6 18.98 -16.96 10.19
CA LEU A 6 19.15 -17.08 8.74
C LEU A 6 20.63 -17.30 8.43
N LEU A 7 20.95 -18.46 7.84
CA LEU A 7 22.29 -18.77 7.33
C LEU A 7 22.33 -18.48 5.83
N ASP A 8 23.13 -17.49 5.43
CA ASP A 8 23.32 -17.09 4.04
C ASP A 8 24.40 -17.95 3.38
N LEU A 9 23.99 -18.93 2.57
CA LEU A 9 24.88 -19.82 1.81
C LEU A 9 25.01 -19.40 0.34
N VAL A 10 24.21 -18.42 -0.09
CA VAL A 10 24.25 -17.86 -1.45
C VAL A 10 25.40 -16.87 -1.57
N HIS A 11 25.48 -15.90 -0.66
CA HIS A 11 26.50 -14.84 -0.65
C HIS A 11 27.50 -15.00 0.49
N GLY A 12 27.19 -15.87 1.46
CA GLY A 12 28.08 -16.20 2.57
C GLY A 12 28.93 -17.44 2.31
N PRO A 13 29.64 -17.91 3.35
CA PRO A 13 30.52 -19.06 3.23
C PRO A 13 29.76 -20.37 3.04
N CYS A 14 30.40 -21.36 2.42
CA CYS A 14 29.80 -22.68 2.28
C CYS A 14 29.58 -23.34 3.66
N LEU A 15 28.66 -24.31 3.73
CA LEU A 15 28.30 -25.00 4.97
C LEU A 15 29.51 -25.59 5.72
N ALA A 16 30.57 -25.97 5.00
CA ALA A 16 31.80 -26.50 5.58
C ALA A 16 32.54 -25.47 6.46
N CYS A 17 32.53 -24.19 6.06
CA CYS A 17 33.16 -23.08 6.75
C CYS A 17 32.33 -22.49 7.90
N ILE A 18 31.05 -22.86 8.01
CA ILE A 18 30.20 -22.43 9.13
C ILE A 18 30.58 -23.23 10.37
N ASP A 19 30.95 -22.51 11.42
CA ASP A 19 31.19 -23.05 12.76
C ASP A 19 29.86 -23.41 13.41
N THR A 20 29.69 -24.66 13.82
CA THR A 20 28.43 -25.19 14.38
C THR A 20 28.12 -24.62 15.77
N SER A 21 29.12 -24.07 16.48
CA SER A 21 28.94 -23.40 17.76
C SER A 21 28.06 -22.15 17.68
N VAL A 22 27.98 -21.56 16.48
CA VAL A 22 27.10 -20.42 16.17
C VAL A 22 25.63 -20.75 16.43
N LEU A 23 25.25 -22.01 16.19
CA LEU A 23 23.90 -22.47 16.41
C LEU A 23 23.70 -22.98 17.85
N ASP A 24 24.76 -23.38 18.56
CA ASP A 24 24.71 -23.82 19.97
C ASP A 24 24.43 -22.69 20.96
N GLN A 25 24.65 -21.44 20.54
CA GLN A 25 24.27 -20.24 21.29
C GLN A 25 22.77 -19.89 21.18
N SER A 26 22.00 -20.65 20.40
CA SER A 26 20.57 -20.40 20.18
C SER A 26 19.71 -21.22 21.14
N ALA A 27 18.66 -20.60 21.69
CA ALA A 27 17.76 -21.24 22.65
C ALA A 27 17.04 -22.46 22.04
N ALA A 28 16.50 -23.35 22.88
CA ALA A 28 15.87 -24.59 22.47
C ALA A 28 14.73 -24.44 21.42
N ASP A 29 14.14 -23.24 21.28
CA ASP A 29 13.03 -22.94 20.36
C ASP A 29 13.43 -22.19 19.07
N THR A 30 14.73 -22.00 18.81
CA THR A 30 15.19 -21.25 17.62
C THR A 30 14.87 -21.97 16.30
N GLN A 31 14.27 -21.22 15.36
CA GLN A 31 14.03 -21.68 13.99
C GLN A 31 15.23 -21.33 13.11
N VAL A 32 15.81 -22.32 12.41
CA VAL A 32 16.98 -22.10 11.55
C VAL A 32 16.56 -22.18 10.10
N PHE A 33 16.98 -21.21 9.30
CA PHE A 33 16.67 -21.08 7.89
C PHE A 33 17.97 -21.08 7.07
N LEU A 34 18.00 -21.86 6.00
CA LEU A 34 19.14 -21.95 5.09
C LEU A 34 18.78 -21.27 3.77
N LEU A 35 19.44 -20.15 3.47
CA LEU A 35 19.36 -19.50 2.17
C LEU A 35 20.38 -20.16 1.25
N SER A 36 19.99 -21.22 0.54
CA SER A 36 20.87 -22.04 -0.30
C SER A 36 20.80 -21.72 -1.80
N GLY A 37 19.72 -21.07 -2.26
CA GLY A 37 19.43 -20.90 -3.68
C GLY A 37 19.28 -22.25 -4.39
N THR A 38 19.54 -22.29 -5.70
CA THR A 38 19.40 -23.48 -6.57
C THR A 38 20.56 -24.49 -6.49
N ARG A 39 21.43 -24.41 -5.48
CA ARG A 39 22.57 -25.34 -5.31
C ARG A 39 22.09 -26.68 -4.75
N ASP A 40 22.65 -27.79 -5.25
CA ASP A 40 22.27 -29.18 -4.97
C ASP A 40 21.82 -29.43 -3.51
N LEU A 41 20.50 -29.56 -3.32
CA LEU A 41 19.85 -29.82 -2.04
C LEU A 41 20.29 -31.15 -1.41
N GLU A 42 20.64 -32.14 -2.23
CA GLU A 42 21.08 -33.45 -1.74
C GLU A 42 22.46 -33.39 -1.05
N ASP A 43 23.42 -32.62 -1.57
CA ASP A 43 24.73 -32.43 -0.91
C ASP A 43 24.59 -31.63 0.39
N TYR A 44 23.70 -30.63 0.42
CA TYR A 44 23.41 -29.89 1.64
C TYR A 44 22.71 -30.76 2.70
N ASN A 45 21.68 -31.53 2.35
CA ASN A 45 20.96 -32.38 3.31
C ASN A 45 21.85 -33.46 3.93
N ASN A 46 22.74 -34.07 3.14
CA ASN A 46 23.71 -35.05 3.66
C ASN A 46 24.69 -34.38 4.64
N ARG A 47 25.28 -33.23 4.26
CA ARG A 47 26.21 -32.50 5.12
C ARG A 47 25.56 -31.86 6.35
N LEU A 48 24.28 -31.50 6.26
CA LEU A 48 23.48 -31.00 7.37
C LEU A 48 23.20 -32.13 8.35
N SER A 49 22.82 -33.31 7.88
CA SER A 49 22.57 -34.48 8.73
C SER A 49 23.84 -34.94 9.46
N ASP A 50 24.99 -34.86 8.78
CA ASP A 50 26.30 -35.17 9.37
C ASP A 50 26.77 -34.13 10.41
N LYS A 51 26.46 -32.83 10.21
CA LYS A 51 26.84 -31.74 11.12
C LYS A 51 25.81 -31.48 12.24
N PHE A 52 24.54 -31.85 12.06
CA PHE A 52 23.42 -31.48 12.92
C PHE A 52 22.49 -32.69 13.15
N PRO A 53 22.61 -33.39 14.30
CA PRO A 53 21.72 -34.51 14.63
C PRO A 53 20.25 -34.08 14.74
N GLU A 54 19.31 -34.96 14.37
CA GLU A 54 17.84 -34.72 14.38
C GLU A 54 17.28 -34.18 15.72
N SER A 55 18.00 -34.40 16.83
CA SER A 55 17.61 -33.95 18.17
C SER A 55 17.76 -32.44 18.41
N CYS A 56 18.42 -31.71 17.50
CA CYS A 56 18.70 -30.29 17.64
C CYS A 56 18.22 -29.50 16.41
N ARG A 57 17.08 -28.80 16.54
CA ARG A 57 16.57 -27.68 15.69
C ARG A 57 15.63 -28.06 14.54
N ARG A 58 14.59 -27.24 14.34
CA ARG A 58 13.74 -27.24 13.13
C ARG A 58 14.45 -26.45 12.04
N ILE A 59 15.30 -27.11 11.25
CA ILE A 59 15.98 -26.51 10.10
C ILE A 59 15.01 -26.46 8.91
N ARG A 60 14.93 -25.32 8.23
CA ARG A 60 14.12 -25.10 7.03
C ARG A 60 15.01 -24.63 5.89
N VAL A 61 15.06 -25.39 4.80
CA VAL A 61 15.76 -24.96 3.58
C VAL A 61 14.84 -24.04 2.79
N LEU A 62 15.35 -22.86 2.45
CA LEU A 62 14.68 -21.92 1.56
C LEU A 62 15.09 -22.25 0.13
N ASP A 63 14.26 -23.08 -0.51
CA ASP A 63 14.42 -23.47 -1.90
C ASP A 63 13.48 -22.64 -2.77
N SER A 64 14.03 -21.85 -3.68
CA SER A 64 13.32 -21.06 -4.69
C SER A 64 14.29 -20.70 -5.80
N ASP A 65 13.76 -20.40 -6.99
CA ASP A 65 14.56 -20.06 -8.17
C ASP A 65 15.37 -18.75 -8.05
N SER A 66 15.15 -17.98 -6.98
CA SER A 66 15.78 -16.67 -6.75
C SER A 66 15.94 -16.35 -5.25
N THR A 67 16.86 -15.45 -4.93
CA THR A 67 17.06 -14.91 -3.58
C THR A 67 15.81 -14.16 -3.12
N ALA A 68 15.20 -13.38 -4.01
CA ALA A 68 13.94 -12.69 -3.75
C ALA A 68 12.83 -13.67 -3.32
N GLY A 69 12.68 -14.78 -4.03
CA GLY A 69 11.70 -15.82 -3.71
C GLY A 69 11.98 -16.52 -2.39
N CYS A 70 13.25 -16.82 -2.10
CA CYS A 70 13.67 -17.38 -0.82
C CYS A 70 13.33 -16.46 0.36
N LEU A 71 13.68 -15.17 0.25
CA LEU A 71 13.44 -14.19 1.31
C LEU A 71 11.95 -13.84 1.48
N PHE A 72 11.18 -13.89 0.39
CA PHE A 72 9.72 -13.78 0.46
C PHE A 72 9.10 -14.95 1.24
N ARG A 73 9.47 -16.20 0.94
CA ARG A 73 9.00 -17.40 1.67
C ARG A 73 9.48 -17.40 3.12
N PHE A 74 10.70 -16.93 3.36
CA PHE A 74 11.24 -16.72 4.70
C PHE A 74 10.34 -15.79 5.50
N LYS A 75 10.04 -14.60 4.97
CA LYS A 75 9.13 -13.64 5.61
C LYS A 75 7.75 -14.23 5.88
N GLN A 76 7.15 -14.92 4.90
CA GLN A 76 5.85 -15.57 5.09
C GLN A 76 5.87 -16.55 6.27
N THR A 77 6.95 -17.31 6.40
CA THR A 77 7.13 -18.24 7.51
C THR A 77 7.29 -17.49 8.84
N LEU A 78 8.07 -16.41 8.87
CA LEU A 78 8.21 -15.57 10.08
C LEU A 78 6.85 -15.00 10.52
N ASP A 79 6.03 -14.54 9.59
CA ASP A 79 4.70 -14.01 9.88
C ASP A 79 3.75 -15.07 10.41
N GLN A 80 3.78 -16.29 9.86
CA GLN A 80 3.00 -17.41 10.38
C GLN A 80 3.42 -17.82 11.79
N LEU A 81 4.72 -17.74 12.09
CA LEU A 81 5.27 -18.08 13.41
C LEU A 81 5.30 -16.89 14.39
N GLN A 82 4.85 -15.71 13.96
CA GLN A 82 4.91 -14.46 14.74
C GLN A 82 6.32 -14.10 15.23
N ILE A 83 7.35 -14.46 14.46
CA ILE A 83 8.75 -14.13 14.75
C ILE A 83 9.09 -12.77 14.13
N SER A 84 9.73 -11.89 14.91
CA SER A 84 10.20 -10.57 14.45
C SER A 84 11.69 -10.33 14.65
N THR A 85 12.39 -11.16 15.42
CA THR A 85 13.83 -11.03 15.64
C THR A 85 14.57 -12.06 14.81
N ILE A 86 15.46 -11.58 13.94
CA ILE A 86 16.23 -12.39 13.01
C ILE A 86 17.71 -12.14 13.24
N ARG A 87 18.46 -13.21 13.50
CA ARG A 87 19.92 -13.20 13.48
C ARG A 87 20.40 -13.72 12.14
N VAL A 88 21.26 -12.98 11.45
CA VAL A 88 21.72 -13.31 10.10
C VAL A 88 23.22 -13.56 10.11
N PHE A 89 23.63 -14.74 9.66
CA PHE A 89 25.03 -15.07 9.47
C PHE A 89 25.38 -14.98 7.98
N THR A 90 26.30 -14.09 7.64
CA THR A 90 26.65 -13.79 6.24
C THR A 90 28.10 -13.30 6.10
N SER A 91 28.54 -13.09 4.86
CA SER A 91 29.81 -12.42 4.53
C SER A 91 29.64 -10.90 4.46
N ALA A 92 30.73 -10.15 4.33
CA ALA A 92 30.67 -8.70 4.11
C ALA A 92 29.92 -8.33 2.81
N GLN A 93 30.00 -9.18 1.78
CA GLN A 93 29.26 -9.01 0.53
C GLN A 93 27.78 -9.31 0.73
N GLY A 94 27.46 -10.42 1.40
CA GLY A 94 26.08 -10.79 1.66
C GLY A 94 25.36 -9.78 2.57
N LEU A 95 26.07 -9.12 3.49
CA LEU A 95 25.51 -7.98 4.24
C LEU A 95 25.03 -6.86 3.30
N GLN A 96 25.82 -6.50 2.28
CA GLN A 96 25.46 -5.43 1.34
C GLN A 96 24.21 -5.81 0.53
N VAL A 97 24.13 -7.04 0.05
CA VAL A 97 23.01 -7.54 -0.75
C VAL A 97 21.75 -7.73 0.10
N LEU A 98 21.86 -8.40 1.25
CA LEU A 98 20.71 -8.71 2.11
C LEU A 98 20.09 -7.47 2.73
N ARG A 99 20.85 -6.39 2.96
CA ARG A 99 20.28 -5.10 3.41
C ARG A 99 19.34 -4.50 2.38
N LEU A 100 19.67 -4.57 1.10
CA LEU A 100 18.80 -4.08 0.02
C LEU A 100 17.50 -4.87 -0.01
N TYR A 101 17.58 -6.21 0.12
CA TYR A 101 16.37 -7.04 0.26
C TYR A 101 15.60 -6.73 1.54
N GLN A 102 16.28 -6.53 2.67
CA GLN A 102 15.66 -6.18 3.94
C GLN A 102 14.82 -4.90 3.80
N GLU A 103 15.38 -3.84 3.21
CA GLU A 103 14.70 -2.55 3.01
C GLU A 103 13.45 -2.66 2.13
N GLN A 104 13.43 -3.62 1.20
CA GLN A 104 12.33 -3.77 0.24
C GLN A 104 11.26 -4.77 0.68
N LEU A 105 11.65 -5.87 1.34
CA LEU A 105 10.78 -6.98 1.72
C LEU A 105 10.38 -6.97 3.18
N PHE A 106 11.03 -6.19 4.05
CA PHE A 106 10.72 -6.13 5.48
C PHE A 106 10.39 -4.71 5.91
N THR A 107 9.75 -4.59 7.07
CA THR A 107 9.42 -3.31 7.71
C THR A 107 10.10 -3.20 9.07
N ALA A 108 9.93 -2.08 9.75
CA ALA A 108 10.50 -1.87 11.09
C ALA A 108 9.89 -2.78 12.17
N VAL A 109 8.85 -3.57 11.83
CA VAL A 109 8.33 -4.63 12.70
C VAL A 109 9.36 -5.73 12.95
N TYR A 110 10.33 -5.90 12.04
CA TYR A 110 11.39 -6.91 12.16
C TYR A 110 12.72 -6.27 12.57
N THR A 111 13.47 -6.98 13.41
CA THR A 111 14.82 -6.61 13.83
C THR A 111 15.81 -7.60 13.23
N PHE A 112 16.85 -7.08 12.57
CA PHE A 112 17.89 -7.87 11.94
C PHE A 112 19.24 -7.61 12.62
N ASP A 113 19.79 -8.65 13.25
CA ASP A 113 21.12 -8.64 13.85
C ASP A 113 22.08 -9.41 12.94
N TYR A 114 23.04 -8.70 12.32
CA TYR A 114 23.97 -9.30 11.36
C TYR A 114 25.28 -9.69 12.03
N ASP A 115 25.62 -10.97 11.97
CA ASP A 115 26.92 -11.51 12.31
C ASP A 115 27.74 -11.74 11.04
N VAL A 116 28.66 -10.82 10.77
CA VAL A 116 29.53 -10.88 9.59
C VAL A 116 30.76 -11.74 9.90
N MET A 117 30.96 -12.80 9.14
CA MET A 117 32.14 -13.67 9.30
C MET A 117 33.40 -12.98 8.76
N GLU A 118 34.42 -12.82 9.61
CA GLU A 118 35.71 -12.26 9.22
C GLU A 118 36.46 -13.18 8.25
N ALA A 119 37.05 -12.61 7.19
CA ALA A 119 37.74 -13.34 6.14
C ALA A 119 38.88 -14.26 6.64
N GLY A 120 39.46 -13.95 7.81
CA GLY A 120 40.52 -14.73 8.46
C GLY A 120 40.08 -16.10 9.02
N LYS A 121 38.77 -16.33 9.20
CA LYS A 121 38.21 -17.60 9.72
C LYS A 121 37.75 -18.56 8.62
N LEU A 122 37.84 -18.17 7.35
CA LEU A 122 37.38 -18.96 6.21
C LEU A 122 38.46 -19.98 5.80
N THR A 123 38.16 -21.27 5.95
CA THR A 123 39.10 -22.36 5.60
C THR A 123 39.05 -22.74 4.11
N CYS A 124 37.98 -22.40 3.40
CA CYS A 124 37.78 -22.77 1.99
C CYS A 124 38.29 -21.72 0.99
N ARG A 125 38.97 -22.16 -0.07
CA ARG A 125 39.53 -21.32 -1.13
C ARG A 125 38.46 -20.63 -2.00
N SER A 126 37.30 -21.25 -2.22
CA SER A 126 36.18 -20.65 -2.95
C SER A 126 35.48 -19.53 -2.17
N CYS A 127 35.55 -19.56 -0.84
CA CYS A 127 35.03 -18.49 0.02
C CYS A 127 35.99 -17.31 0.19
N ARG A 128 37.23 -17.40 -0.32
CA ARG A 128 38.29 -16.37 -0.20
C ARG A 128 38.43 -15.45 -1.43
N GLY A 129 37.71 -15.71 -2.52
CA GLY A 129 37.80 -14.94 -3.76
C GLY A 129 37.09 -13.58 -3.70
N SER A 130 37.75 -12.51 -4.19
CA SER A 130 37.22 -11.15 -4.23
C SER A 130 36.49 -10.82 -5.53
N ALA A 131 35.32 -10.19 -5.38
CA ALA A 131 34.74 -9.05 -6.11
C ALA A 131 34.99 -8.87 -7.62
N HIS A 132 33.89 -8.76 -8.39
CA HIS A 132 33.64 -7.90 -9.57
C HIS A 132 32.10 -7.93 -9.82
N SER A 133 31.40 -6.99 -10.44
CA SER A 133 31.59 -5.56 -10.76
C SER A 133 30.23 -5.06 -11.32
N ASP A 134 29.21 -4.94 -10.48
CA ASP A 134 27.93 -4.32 -10.83
C ASP A 134 27.34 -3.70 -9.56
N SER A 135 26.53 -2.64 -9.70
CA SER A 135 25.82 -2.05 -8.58
C SER A 135 24.83 -3.08 -8.01
N PRO A 136 25.04 -3.63 -6.79
CA PRO A 136 24.16 -4.66 -6.23
C PRO A 136 22.71 -4.19 -6.12
N ALA A 137 22.49 -2.88 -5.98
CA ALA A 137 21.17 -2.27 -5.89
C ALA A 137 20.32 -2.52 -7.14
N GLN A 138 20.89 -2.36 -8.34
CA GLN A 138 20.14 -2.54 -9.58
C GLN A 138 19.76 -4.01 -9.79
N ALA A 139 20.70 -4.93 -9.59
CA ALA A 139 20.45 -6.36 -9.72
C ALA A 139 19.37 -6.84 -8.72
N VAL A 140 19.43 -6.40 -7.45
CA VAL A 140 18.42 -6.71 -6.44
C VAL A 140 17.04 -6.15 -6.83
N GLN A 141 16.99 -4.92 -7.34
CA GLN A 141 15.74 -4.31 -7.77
C GLN A 141 15.11 -5.04 -8.96
N GLU A 142 15.92 -5.43 -9.96
CA GLU A 142 15.47 -6.18 -11.13
C GLU A 142 14.98 -7.58 -10.75
N GLU A 143 15.74 -8.32 -9.94
CA GLU A 143 15.36 -9.66 -9.45
C GLU A 143 14.06 -9.61 -8.64
N LEU A 144 13.96 -8.65 -7.70
CA LEU A 144 12.78 -8.49 -6.86
C LEU A 144 11.55 -8.09 -7.69
N SER A 145 11.69 -7.12 -8.58
CA SER A 145 10.60 -6.69 -9.47
C SER A 145 10.14 -7.84 -10.35
N GLY A 146 11.06 -8.58 -10.98
CA GLY A 146 10.73 -9.75 -11.80
C GLY A 146 9.99 -10.82 -11.02
N PHE A 147 10.44 -11.13 -9.80
CA PHE A 147 9.78 -12.09 -8.92
C PHE A 147 8.35 -11.65 -8.54
N LEU A 148 8.18 -10.40 -8.08
CA LEU A 148 6.86 -9.90 -7.64
C LEU A 148 5.84 -9.83 -8.78
N GLN A 149 6.30 -9.51 -10.00
CA GLN A 149 5.45 -9.48 -11.18
C GLN A 149 4.93 -10.86 -11.59
N GLN A 150 5.64 -11.94 -11.23
CA GLN A 150 5.23 -13.32 -11.49
C GLN A 150 4.23 -13.86 -10.44
N LEU A 151 4.10 -13.21 -9.28
CA LEU A 151 3.15 -13.66 -8.26
C LEU A 151 1.70 -13.59 -8.79
N PRO A 152 0.84 -14.58 -8.50
CA PRO A 152 -0.56 -14.49 -8.90
C PRO A 152 -1.26 -13.35 -8.14
N GLY A 153 -2.27 -12.75 -8.77
CA GLY A 153 -3.23 -11.90 -8.05
C GLY A 153 -4.03 -12.73 -7.05
N LEU A 154 -4.18 -12.21 -5.83
CA LEU A 154 -4.95 -12.85 -4.78
C LEU A 154 -6.38 -12.30 -4.75
N LEU A 155 -7.33 -13.12 -4.30
CA LEU A 155 -8.76 -12.76 -4.12
C LEU A 155 -9.52 -12.36 -5.40
N GLY A 156 -8.99 -12.67 -6.58
CA GLY A 156 -9.63 -12.40 -7.89
C GLY A 156 -8.92 -11.31 -8.68
N ASP A 157 -9.62 -10.71 -9.64
CA ASP A 157 -9.09 -9.66 -10.50
C ASP A 157 -9.26 -8.27 -9.88
N ILE A 158 -8.41 -7.33 -10.30
CA ILE A 158 -8.56 -5.92 -9.91
C ILE A 158 -9.90 -5.39 -10.42
N THR A 159 -10.64 -4.71 -9.55
CA THR A 159 -11.85 -3.98 -9.93
C THR A 159 -11.74 -2.52 -9.53
N VAL A 160 -12.31 -1.64 -10.37
CA VAL A 160 -12.31 -0.20 -10.19
C VAL A 160 -13.75 0.30 -10.34
N LEU A 161 -14.26 0.97 -9.31
CA LEU A 161 -15.56 1.64 -9.39
C LEU A 161 -15.37 3.00 -10.08
N LYS A 162 -16.26 3.32 -11.02
CA LYS A 162 -16.22 4.57 -11.76
C LYS A 162 -17.52 5.34 -11.57
N SER A 163 -17.38 6.63 -11.26
CA SER A 163 -18.51 7.56 -11.29
C SER A 163 -18.93 7.83 -12.72
N THR A 164 -20.24 7.86 -12.98
CA THR A 164 -20.81 8.28 -14.27
C THR A 164 -20.86 9.80 -14.46
N LEU A 165 -20.48 10.58 -13.43
CA LEU A 165 -20.43 12.05 -13.51
C LEU A 165 -19.09 12.61 -13.96
N ILE A 166 -17.98 11.90 -13.69
CA ILE A 166 -16.65 12.36 -14.09
C ILE A 166 -16.50 12.12 -15.60
N PRO A 167 -16.32 13.17 -16.43
CA PRO A 167 -16.29 13.01 -17.88
C PRO A 167 -15.06 12.27 -18.40
N GLU A 168 -15.17 11.67 -19.58
CA GLU A 168 -14.13 10.84 -20.19
C GLU A 168 -12.82 11.56 -20.53
N CYS A 169 -12.79 12.90 -20.53
CA CYS A 169 -11.54 13.65 -20.63
C CYS A 169 -10.65 13.50 -19.37
N PHE A 170 -11.19 12.90 -18.30
CA PHE A 170 -10.45 12.47 -17.13
C PHE A 170 -10.43 10.94 -17.06
N GLY A 171 -9.35 10.41 -16.51
CA GLY A 171 -9.33 9.03 -16.06
C GLY A 171 -9.50 9.01 -14.55
N HIS A 172 -10.32 8.09 -14.04
CA HIS A 172 -10.61 8.01 -12.61
C HIS A 172 -11.03 6.62 -12.17
N GLY A 173 -11.07 6.46 -10.86
CA GLY A 173 -11.84 5.41 -10.22
C GLY A 173 -11.48 5.21 -8.76
N PHE A 174 -12.17 4.27 -8.14
CA PHE A 174 -11.90 3.82 -6.78
C PHE A 174 -11.51 2.34 -6.83
N SER A 175 -10.29 2.04 -6.39
CA SER A 175 -9.81 0.67 -6.31
C SER A 175 -10.56 -0.13 -5.25
N SER A 176 -10.70 -1.42 -5.50
CA SER A 176 -11.14 -2.42 -4.53
C SER A 176 -9.95 -3.20 -3.96
N ARG A 177 -10.25 -4.19 -3.11
CA ARG A 177 -9.30 -5.05 -2.42
C ARG A 177 -8.68 -6.16 -3.30
N PRO A 178 -9.42 -6.89 -4.16
CA PRO A 178 -8.88 -7.97 -5.00
C PRO A 178 -7.75 -7.61 -5.98
N GLY A 179 -6.95 -8.60 -6.39
CA GLY A 179 -6.02 -8.52 -7.53
C GLY A 179 -4.55 -8.16 -7.22
N GLY A 180 -4.23 -7.90 -5.95
CA GLY A 180 -2.86 -7.61 -5.51
C GLY A 180 -2.07 -8.82 -5.02
N VAL A 181 -0.86 -8.57 -4.52
CA VAL A 181 0.12 -9.58 -4.06
C VAL A 181 0.32 -9.63 -2.55
N SER A 182 -0.23 -8.67 -1.79
CA SER A 182 -0.10 -8.67 -0.33
C SER A 182 -0.83 -9.89 0.24
N TYR A 183 -0.18 -10.65 1.12
CA TYR A 183 -0.72 -11.93 1.61
C TYR A 183 -1.19 -11.90 3.08
N ILE A 184 -0.82 -10.88 3.84
CA ILE A 184 -1.21 -10.77 5.26
C ILE A 184 -2.73 -10.57 5.30
N PRO A 185 -3.53 -11.36 6.04
CA PRO A 185 -4.98 -11.40 5.89
C PRO A 185 -5.70 -10.06 5.90
N THR A 186 -5.29 -9.11 6.73
CA THR A 186 -5.90 -7.78 6.83
C THR A 186 -5.36 -6.76 5.82
N LEU A 187 -4.27 -7.10 5.12
CA LEU A 187 -3.60 -6.30 4.09
C LEU A 187 -3.75 -6.94 2.70
N SER A 188 -4.23 -8.19 2.64
CA SER A 188 -4.40 -8.92 1.40
C SER A 188 -5.63 -8.42 0.68
N SER A 189 -5.58 -8.02 -0.59
CA SER A 189 -4.57 -8.33 -1.61
C SER A 189 -3.93 -7.07 -2.23
N LEU A 190 -4.72 -6.15 -2.75
CA LEU A 190 -4.28 -4.92 -3.43
C LEU A 190 -4.12 -3.76 -2.44
N ASN A 191 -3.26 -3.94 -1.44
CA ASN A 191 -2.94 -2.84 -0.53
C ASN A 191 -2.05 -1.79 -1.21
N LEU A 192 -2.49 -0.53 -1.21
CA LEU A 192 -1.84 0.57 -1.94
C LEU A 192 -1.05 1.52 -1.04
N PHE A 193 -0.97 1.24 0.27
CA PHE A 193 -0.26 2.05 1.24
C PHE A 193 0.69 1.22 2.11
N SER A 194 1.91 1.71 2.33
CA SER A 194 2.88 1.08 3.21
C SER A 194 3.13 1.95 4.43
N SER A 195 3.37 1.32 5.58
CA SER A 195 3.73 1.97 6.84
C SER A 195 4.81 1.14 7.54
N SER A 196 5.79 1.81 8.14
CA SER A 196 6.83 1.14 8.94
C SER A 196 6.28 0.33 10.12
N LYS A 197 5.08 0.69 10.59
CA LYS A 197 4.38 0.02 11.70
C LYS A 197 3.58 -1.23 11.28
N ARG A 198 3.38 -1.44 9.98
CA ARG A 198 2.63 -2.59 9.43
C ARG A 198 3.60 -3.62 8.86
N ARG A 199 3.14 -4.86 8.67
CA ARG A 199 3.98 -5.97 8.18
C ARG A 199 4.06 -6.06 6.65
N ASP A 200 3.23 -5.33 5.90
CA ASP A 200 3.25 -5.35 4.43
C ASP A 200 4.35 -4.43 3.89
N PRO A 201 5.34 -4.98 3.18
CA PRO A 201 6.54 -4.25 2.84
C PRO A 201 6.36 -3.37 1.61
N ARG A 202 7.27 -2.41 1.44
CA ARG A 202 7.22 -1.41 0.36
C ARG A 202 7.15 -2.05 -1.02
N ALA A 203 7.91 -3.11 -1.27
CA ALA A 203 7.94 -3.75 -2.59
C ALA A 203 6.59 -4.36 -3.00
N MET A 204 5.84 -4.96 -2.06
CA MET A 204 4.49 -5.49 -2.33
C MET A 204 3.53 -4.37 -2.70
N VAL A 205 3.55 -3.27 -1.94
CA VAL A 205 2.71 -2.11 -2.19
C VAL A 205 3.05 -1.45 -3.52
N MET A 206 4.33 -1.37 -3.89
CA MET A 206 4.75 -0.84 -5.19
C MET A 206 4.29 -1.74 -6.35
N GLU A 207 4.35 -3.06 -6.19
CA GLU A 207 3.79 -3.98 -7.19
C GLU A 207 2.27 -3.82 -7.30
N ASN A 208 1.54 -3.71 -6.19
CA ASN A 208 0.09 -3.45 -6.20
C ASN A 208 -0.24 -2.14 -6.93
N ARG A 209 0.53 -1.06 -6.69
CA ARG A 209 0.37 0.21 -7.40
C ARG A 209 0.62 0.05 -8.90
N ARG A 210 1.65 -0.70 -9.30
CA ARG A 210 1.93 -0.99 -10.72
C ARG A 210 0.78 -1.75 -11.37
N ARG A 211 0.24 -2.77 -10.70
CA ARG A 211 -0.92 -3.54 -11.21
C ARG A 211 -2.15 -2.68 -11.38
N LEU A 212 -2.46 -1.83 -10.39
CA LEU A 212 -3.54 -0.87 -10.50
C LEU A 212 -3.31 0.10 -11.67
N ALA A 213 -2.08 0.62 -11.81
CA ALA A 213 -1.73 1.55 -12.88
C ALA A 213 -1.91 0.96 -14.28
N LEU A 214 -1.53 -0.31 -14.46
CA LEU A 214 -1.73 -1.04 -15.71
C LEU A 214 -3.21 -1.29 -15.98
N HIS A 215 -3.95 -1.75 -14.96
CA HIS A 215 -5.39 -2.02 -15.09
C HIS A 215 -6.19 -0.75 -15.40
N ALA A 216 -5.87 0.37 -14.73
CA ALA A 216 -6.58 1.62 -14.87
C ALA A 216 -6.12 2.46 -16.07
N GLY A 217 -4.97 2.17 -16.67
CA GLY A 217 -4.46 2.86 -17.86
C GLY A 217 -3.66 4.13 -17.58
N PHE A 218 -3.08 4.27 -16.38
CA PHE A 218 -2.23 5.42 -16.06
C PHE A 218 -0.72 5.10 -15.95
N HIS A 219 -0.33 3.82 -16.04
CA HIS A 219 1.08 3.42 -16.08
C HIS A 219 1.85 4.13 -17.23
N PRO A 220 3.11 4.58 -17.02
CA PRO A 220 3.98 4.40 -15.85
C PRO A 220 3.85 5.51 -14.79
N ARG A 221 2.82 6.36 -14.85
CA ARG A 221 2.69 7.52 -13.96
C ARG A 221 2.51 7.07 -12.50
N PRO A 222 3.26 7.66 -11.56
CA PRO A 222 3.08 7.37 -10.14
C PRO A 222 1.81 8.05 -9.59
N LEU A 223 1.29 7.49 -8.50
CA LEU A 223 0.23 8.11 -7.71
C LEU A 223 0.81 9.17 -6.76
N HIS A 224 0.21 10.36 -6.75
CA HIS A 224 0.52 11.44 -5.83
C HIS A 224 -0.50 11.46 -4.69
N PHE A 225 -0.03 11.13 -3.48
CA PHE A 225 -0.86 11.01 -2.28
C PHE A 225 -0.76 12.25 -1.40
N PRO A 226 -1.84 12.64 -0.72
CA PRO A 226 -1.78 13.58 0.39
C PRO A 226 -1.00 13.05 1.58
N LYS A 227 -0.34 13.96 2.31
CA LYS A 227 0.33 13.70 3.59
C LYS A 227 -0.69 13.89 4.72
N VAL A 228 -1.64 12.94 4.78
CA VAL A 228 -2.86 13.03 5.57
C VAL A 228 -2.59 13.13 7.08
N ASP A 229 -3.14 14.17 7.72
CA ASP A 229 -3.22 14.33 9.18
C ASP A 229 -4.67 14.40 9.70
N HIS A 230 -5.66 14.19 8.82
CA HIS A 230 -7.10 14.21 9.08
C HIS A 230 -7.68 15.61 9.37
N ALA A 231 -7.03 16.65 8.85
CA ALA A 231 -7.46 18.04 8.86
C ALA A 231 -8.17 18.41 7.54
N ASN A 232 -7.92 19.62 7.02
CA ASN A 232 -8.57 20.16 5.83
C ASN A 232 -7.60 20.95 4.90
N ASP A 233 -6.29 20.86 5.13
CA ASP A 233 -5.32 21.56 4.29
C ASP A 233 -5.23 20.94 2.89
N ILE A 234 -5.20 21.80 1.87
CA ILE A 234 -5.20 21.41 0.46
C ILE A 234 -3.93 21.93 -0.21
N TRP A 235 -3.11 21.01 -0.72
CA TRP A 235 -1.94 21.38 -1.50
C TRP A 235 -2.30 21.67 -2.96
N VAL A 236 -1.93 22.85 -3.42
CA VAL A 236 -2.01 23.24 -4.83
C VAL A 236 -0.71 22.82 -5.52
N MET A 237 -0.78 21.81 -6.38
CA MET A 237 0.41 21.26 -7.01
C MET A 237 1.15 22.32 -7.85
N GLY A 238 2.44 22.50 -7.55
CA GLY A 238 3.28 23.57 -8.13
C GLY A 238 3.58 24.71 -7.15
N LYS A 239 2.87 24.79 -6.02
CA LYS A 239 3.24 25.62 -4.86
C LYS A 239 4.16 24.84 -3.91
N PRO A 240 4.88 25.52 -2.98
CA PRO A 240 5.60 24.84 -1.91
C PRO A 240 4.71 23.81 -1.22
N GLU A 241 5.18 22.57 -1.15
CA GLU A 241 4.43 21.47 -0.55
C GLU A 241 4.43 21.60 0.98
N PRO A 242 3.26 21.58 1.65
CA PRO A 242 3.18 21.53 3.10
C PRO A 242 3.75 20.24 3.69
N ASP A 243 4.00 20.27 5.00
CA ASP A 243 4.42 19.09 5.76
C ASP A 243 3.28 18.05 5.83
N ASP A 244 2.05 18.50 6.05
CA ASP A 244 0.84 17.69 6.12
C ASP A 244 -0.30 18.38 5.34
N TYR A 245 -1.16 17.58 4.70
CA TYR A 245 -2.33 18.03 3.95
C TYR A 245 -3.21 16.84 3.58
N ASP A 246 -4.52 17.05 3.47
CA ASP A 246 -5.51 15.99 3.20
C ASP A 246 -5.98 15.94 1.74
N GLY A 247 -5.74 17.01 0.97
CA GLY A 247 -6.16 17.08 -0.43
C GLY A 247 -5.13 17.70 -1.36
N ILE A 248 -5.25 17.39 -2.64
CA ILE A 248 -4.42 17.94 -3.72
C ILE A 248 -5.32 18.48 -4.81
N VAL A 249 -4.98 19.65 -5.36
CA VAL A 249 -5.61 20.20 -6.57
C VAL A 249 -4.57 20.55 -7.62
N THR A 250 -4.91 20.36 -8.90
CA THR A 250 -4.02 20.67 -10.02
C THR A 250 -4.77 20.79 -11.35
N ASN A 251 -4.21 21.53 -12.29
CA ASN A 251 -4.58 21.53 -13.72
C ASN A 251 -3.49 20.91 -14.62
N GLN A 252 -2.45 20.33 -14.02
CA GLN A 252 -1.34 19.73 -14.76
C GLN A 252 -1.77 18.38 -15.36
N THR A 253 -1.41 18.15 -16.62
CA THR A 253 -1.47 16.82 -17.26
C THR A 253 -0.29 15.96 -16.81
N GLY A 254 -0.34 14.65 -17.10
CA GLY A 254 0.76 13.73 -16.78
C GLY A 254 0.85 13.31 -15.30
N VAL A 255 0.02 13.85 -14.41
CA VAL A 255 -0.01 13.53 -12.97
C VAL A 255 -1.27 12.74 -12.59
N VAL A 256 -1.15 11.82 -11.64
CA VAL A 256 -2.29 11.05 -11.11
C VAL A 256 -2.45 11.36 -9.62
N LEU A 257 -3.54 12.03 -9.26
CA LEU A 257 -3.88 12.28 -7.87
C LEU A 257 -4.45 11.02 -7.23
N ALA A 258 -4.21 10.84 -5.93
CA ALA A 258 -4.66 9.69 -5.16
C ALA A 258 -5.16 10.09 -3.77
N ALA A 259 -6.42 9.84 -3.45
CA ALA A 259 -6.96 9.96 -2.10
C ALA A 259 -7.02 8.57 -1.43
N PRO A 260 -6.32 8.34 -0.30
CA PRO A 260 -6.37 7.06 0.40
C PRO A 260 -7.69 6.89 1.18
N GLY A 261 -8.20 5.66 1.25
CA GLY A 261 -9.42 5.33 1.97
C GLY A 261 -9.43 3.90 2.52
N ALA A 262 -9.93 3.76 3.75
CA ALA A 262 -10.31 2.51 4.39
C ALA A 262 -11.22 2.87 5.57
N ASP A 263 -12.47 3.18 5.24
CA ASP A 263 -13.51 3.87 6.03
C ASP A 263 -13.60 5.39 5.82
N CYS A 264 -12.50 6.14 5.97
CA CYS A 264 -12.50 7.54 5.55
C CYS A 264 -12.78 7.64 4.04
N MET A 265 -13.43 8.73 3.62
CA MET A 265 -13.87 8.92 2.24
C MET A 265 -12.73 9.41 1.35
N PRO A 266 -12.39 8.70 0.26
CA PRO A 266 -11.70 9.31 -0.86
C PRO A 266 -12.73 10.09 -1.70
N ILE A 267 -12.53 11.38 -1.88
CA ILE A 267 -13.42 12.25 -2.65
C ILE A 267 -12.65 12.80 -3.85
N LEU A 268 -13.22 12.65 -5.04
CA LEU A 268 -12.65 13.12 -6.31
C LEU A 268 -13.47 14.28 -6.85
N PHE A 269 -12.79 15.31 -7.35
CA PHE A 269 -13.36 16.55 -7.87
C PHE A 269 -12.83 16.79 -9.27
N ALA A 270 -13.70 17.16 -10.20
CA ALA A 270 -13.29 17.53 -11.55
C ALA A 270 -14.11 18.72 -12.05
N ASP A 271 -13.42 19.70 -12.61
CA ASP A 271 -14.03 20.75 -13.43
C ASP A 271 -13.68 20.47 -14.90
N PRO A 272 -14.66 20.03 -15.73
CA PRO A 272 -14.42 19.73 -17.13
C PRO A 272 -14.25 20.97 -18.02
N VAL A 273 -14.66 22.15 -17.55
CA VAL A 273 -14.53 23.43 -18.26
C VAL A 273 -13.13 23.99 -18.06
N SER A 274 -12.71 24.12 -16.80
CA SER A 274 -11.40 24.69 -16.44
C SER A 274 -10.26 23.65 -16.54
N LYS A 275 -10.59 22.37 -16.74
CA LYS A 275 -9.66 21.22 -16.76
C LYS A 275 -8.84 21.12 -15.47
N VAL A 276 -9.53 21.19 -14.34
CA VAL A 276 -8.92 21.11 -13.02
C VAL A 276 -9.42 19.86 -12.32
N ILE A 277 -8.52 19.19 -11.62
CA ILE A 277 -8.83 18.01 -10.82
C ILE A 277 -8.42 18.22 -9.37
N GLY A 278 -9.17 17.58 -8.47
CA GLY A 278 -8.88 17.52 -7.05
C GLY A 278 -9.11 16.12 -6.49
N ALA A 279 -8.34 15.74 -5.48
CA ALA A 279 -8.55 14.51 -4.72
C ALA A 279 -8.26 14.75 -3.25
N THR A 280 -9.20 14.37 -2.38
CA THR A 280 -9.14 14.68 -0.95
C THR A 280 -9.56 13.50 -0.10
N HIS A 281 -8.84 13.31 1.00
CA HIS A 281 -9.18 12.40 2.08
C HIS A 281 -10.09 13.11 3.08
N ALA A 282 -11.28 12.56 3.34
CA ALA A 282 -12.20 13.09 4.33
C ALA A 282 -12.59 12.02 5.35
N GLY A 283 -11.90 12.02 6.49
CA GLY A 283 -12.36 11.33 7.70
C GLY A 283 -13.44 12.13 8.44
N TRP A 284 -13.85 11.67 9.62
CA TRP A 284 -14.86 12.39 10.41
C TRP A 284 -14.37 13.79 10.85
N ARG A 285 -13.11 13.92 11.27
CA ARG A 285 -12.50 15.23 11.62
C ARG A 285 -12.42 16.16 10.42
N GLY A 286 -11.81 15.70 9.33
CA GLY A 286 -11.74 16.48 8.09
C GLY A 286 -13.11 16.86 7.53
N THR A 287 -14.15 16.04 7.74
CA THR A 287 -15.53 16.39 7.37
C THR A 287 -16.04 17.58 8.18
N LEU A 288 -15.88 17.56 9.52
CA LEU A 288 -16.28 18.68 10.39
C LEU A 288 -15.49 19.96 10.08
N MET A 289 -14.21 19.81 9.70
CA MET A 289 -13.34 20.90 9.27
C MET A 289 -13.61 21.36 7.82
N GLY A 290 -14.48 20.67 7.08
CA GLY A 290 -14.87 21.06 5.73
C GLY A 290 -13.84 20.75 4.64
N ALA A 291 -13.01 19.71 4.78
CA ALA A 291 -11.96 19.33 3.81
C ALA A 291 -12.48 19.23 2.35
N ALA A 292 -13.68 18.69 2.16
CA ALA A 292 -14.30 18.62 0.83
C ALA A 292 -14.57 20.02 0.24
N MET A 293 -15.07 20.95 1.05
CA MET A 293 -15.29 22.34 0.62
C MET A 293 -13.98 23.12 0.47
N ALA A 294 -13.00 22.90 1.36
CA ALA A 294 -11.67 23.49 1.20
C ALA A 294 -11.03 23.09 -0.14
N THR A 295 -11.31 21.89 -0.64
CA THR A 295 -10.87 21.43 -1.96
C THR A 295 -11.54 22.22 -3.08
N VAL A 296 -12.86 22.39 -2.99
CA VAL A 296 -13.64 23.21 -3.94
C VAL A 296 -13.14 24.66 -3.93
N ASP A 297 -12.94 25.24 -2.75
CA ASP A 297 -12.46 26.60 -2.58
C ASP A 297 -11.07 26.77 -3.19
N ALA A 298 -10.16 25.81 -3.01
CA ALA A 298 -8.85 25.81 -3.65
C ALA A 298 -8.97 25.74 -5.19
N MET A 299 -9.86 24.90 -5.74
CA MET A 299 -10.11 24.85 -7.18
C MET A 299 -10.61 26.20 -7.72
N VAL A 300 -11.55 26.84 -7.03
CA VAL A 300 -12.11 28.14 -7.40
C VAL A 300 -11.07 29.25 -7.30
N MET A 301 -10.38 29.37 -6.16
CA MET A 301 -9.45 30.46 -5.87
C MET A 301 -8.21 30.41 -6.77
N GLU A 302 -7.70 29.22 -7.06
CA GLU A 302 -6.40 29.06 -7.74
C GLU A 302 -6.52 28.91 -9.25
N PHE A 303 -7.64 28.35 -9.72
CA PHE A 303 -7.82 28.04 -11.14
C PHE A 303 -9.05 28.72 -11.75
N GLY A 304 -9.85 29.44 -10.96
CA GLY A 304 -11.03 30.15 -11.45
C GLY A 304 -12.20 29.23 -11.80
N CYS A 305 -12.22 28.00 -11.27
CA CYS A 305 -13.34 27.08 -11.44
C CYS A 305 -14.66 27.73 -11.03
N GLN A 306 -15.73 27.42 -11.75
CA GLN A 306 -17.08 27.74 -11.29
C GLN A 306 -17.61 26.58 -10.46
N VAL A 307 -18.15 26.87 -9.27
CA VAL A 307 -18.70 25.84 -8.38
C VAL A 307 -19.78 25.01 -9.08
N SER A 308 -20.58 25.63 -9.96
CA SER A 308 -21.61 24.95 -10.74
C SER A 308 -21.06 23.94 -11.75
N ASP A 309 -19.81 24.05 -12.16
CA ASP A 309 -19.19 23.18 -13.17
C ASP A 309 -18.45 21.99 -12.54
N ILE A 310 -18.15 22.07 -11.22
CA ILE A 310 -17.43 21.03 -10.50
C ILE A 310 -18.36 19.83 -10.28
N VAL A 311 -17.90 18.66 -10.72
CA VAL A 311 -18.48 17.36 -10.38
C VAL A 311 -17.69 16.68 -9.28
N VAL A 312 -18.39 15.99 -8.39
CA VAL A 312 -17.83 15.33 -7.21
C VAL A 312 -18.24 13.86 -7.19
N ALA A 313 -17.28 12.97 -6.94
CA ALA A 313 -17.53 11.56 -6.71
C ALA A 313 -16.98 11.15 -5.34
N VAL A 314 -17.83 10.57 -4.49
CA VAL A 314 -17.47 10.06 -3.17
C VAL A 314 -17.26 8.55 -3.26
N GLY A 315 -16.05 8.09 -2.99
CA GLY A 315 -15.70 6.68 -3.09
C GLY A 315 -16.15 5.81 -1.91
N PRO A 316 -15.79 4.51 -1.94
CA PRO A 316 -16.03 3.58 -0.84
C PRO A 316 -15.50 4.10 0.49
N SER A 317 -16.37 4.11 1.50
CA SER A 317 -16.09 4.64 2.84
C SER A 317 -16.88 3.84 3.89
N VAL A 318 -16.88 4.20 5.17
CA VAL A 318 -17.79 3.58 6.15
C VAL A 318 -19.15 4.24 6.09
N GLY A 319 -20.22 3.46 6.16
CA GLY A 319 -21.60 3.98 6.20
C GLY A 319 -22.10 4.12 7.62
N ALA A 320 -23.22 4.85 7.78
CA ALA A 320 -23.93 4.98 9.05
C ALA A 320 -24.37 3.63 9.64
N CYS A 321 -24.42 2.55 8.85
CA CYS A 321 -24.67 1.20 9.37
C CYS A 321 -23.55 0.65 10.27
N CYS A 322 -22.31 1.15 10.15
CA CYS A 322 -21.15 0.64 10.87
C CYS A 322 -20.40 1.71 11.66
N PHE A 323 -20.52 2.98 11.29
CA PHE A 323 -19.76 4.06 11.92
C PHE A 323 -20.47 4.65 13.12
N THR A 324 -19.78 4.67 14.26
CA THR A 324 -20.24 5.30 15.51
C THR A 324 -19.15 6.19 16.08
N LEU A 325 -19.57 7.30 16.70
CA LEU A 325 -18.71 8.22 17.43
C LEU A 325 -19.21 8.36 18.86
N ASP A 326 -18.37 8.89 19.75
CA ASP A 326 -18.86 9.36 21.05
C ASP A 326 -19.87 10.49 20.84
N ARG A 327 -20.89 10.54 21.70
CA ARG A 327 -22.05 11.42 21.54
C ARG A 327 -21.67 12.88 21.27
N ASP A 328 -20.69 13.44 21.98
CA ASP A 328 -20.30 14.84 21.84
C ASP A 328 -19.87 15.18 20.40
N HIS A 329 -19.01 14.34 19.81
CA HIS A 329 -18.58 14.51 18.42
C HIS A 329 -19.71 14.22 17.42
N ALA A 330 -20.58 13.26 17.73
CA ALA A 330 -21.72 12.97 16.86
C ALA A 330 -22.69 14.17 16.78
N LEU A 331 -22.92 14.88 17.89
CA LEU A 331 -23.80 16.05 17.91
C LEU A 331 -23.29 17.19 17.01
N GLU A 332 -21.99 17.29 16.74
CA GLU A 332 -21.45 18.23 15.75
C GLU A 332 -21.99 17.93 14.33
N PHE A 333 -22.16 16.65 13.97
CA PHE A 333 -22.78 16.26 12.69
C PHE A 333 -24.28 16.55 12.67
N HIS A 334 -24.96 16.48 13.81
CA HIS A 334 -26.37 16.84 13.90
C HIS A 334 -26.60 18.33 13.57
N GLN A 335 -25.62 19.19 13.87
CA GLN A 335 -25.65 20.62 13.52
C GLN A 335 -25.46 20.87 12.03
N ILE A 336 -24.81 19.94 11.29
CA ILE A 336 -24.73 19.99 9.82
C ILE A 336 -26.10 19.66 9.24
N HIS A 337 -26.67 18.52 9.63
CA HIS A 337 -28.03 18.11 9.27
C HIS A 337 -28.55 17.05 10.24
N PRO A 338 -29.82 17.12 10.71
CA PRO A 338 -30.36 16.20 11.70
C PRO A 338 -30.20 14.71 11.33
N ASP A 339 -30.44 14.37 10.06
CA ASP A 339 -30.36 12.99 9.55
C ASP A 339 -28.93 12.42 9.50
N CYS A 340 -27.90 13.23 9.76
CA CYS A 340 -26.52 12.73 9.85
C CYS A 340 -26.30 11.88 11.12
N VAL A 341 -27.19 11.94 12.10
CA VAL A 341 -27.04 11.21 13.37
C VAL A 341 -28.29 10.40 13.67
N ARG A 342 -28.11 9.08 13.81
CA ARG A 342 -29.19 8.18 14.24
C ARG A 342 -29.09 7.96 15.73
N ASP A 343 -30.22 8.06 16.40
CA ASP A 343 -30.36 7.86 17.85
C ASP A 343 -29.40 8.75 18.68
N PRO A 344 -29.46 10.10 18.53
CA PRO A 344 -28.50 11.04 19.14
C PRO A 344 -28.44 11.01 20.68
N GLU A 345 -29.39 10.34 21.32
CA GLU A 345 -29.43 10.14 22.77
C GLU A 345 -28.52 8.99 23.25
N LEU A 346 -28.07 8.11 22.35
CA LEU A 346 -27.18 7.01 22.71
C LEU A 346 -25.77 7.54 23.09
N PRO A 347 -25.01 6.80 23.93
CA PRO A 347 -23.63 7.17 24.24
C PRO A 347 -22.72 7.17 23.01
N ARG A 348 -22.98 6.27 22.07
CA ARG A 348 -22.27 6.15 20.79
C ARG A 348 -23.24 6.02 19.62
N PRO A 349 -23.83 7.13 19.16
CA PRO A 349 -24.79 7.10 18.06
C PRO A 349 -24.11 6.77 16.73
N HIS A 350 -24.92 6.32 15.78
CA HIS A 350 -24.47 6.07 14.41
C HIS A 350 -24.41 7.38 13.62
N VAL A 351 -23.31 7.61 12.90
CA VAL A 351 -23.04 8.87 12.19
C VAL A 351 -22.89 8.62 10.69
N ASP A 352 -23.62 9.37 9.88
CA ASP A 352 -23.50 9.40 8.43
C ASP A 352 -22.56 10.52 7.97
N ILE A 353 -21.26 10.24 8.00
CA ILE A 353 -20.22 11.18 7.53
C ILE A 353 -20.32 11.47 6.02
N ARG A 354 -20.96 10.56 5.25
CA ARG A 354 -21.15 10.73 3.81
C ARG A 354 -22.25 11.74 3.53
N LEU A 355 -23.37 11.62 4.24
CA LEU A 355 -24.47 12.58 4.18
C LEU A 355 -23.98 13.96 4.62
N ALA A 356 -23.16 14.04 5.67
CA ALA A 356 -22.59 15.30 6.12
C ALA A 356 -21.77 15.99 5.02
N ASN A 357 -20.89 15.27 4.32
CA ASN A 357 -20.15 15.83 3.17
C ASN A 357 -21.09 16.29 2.06
N ARG A 358 -22.13 15.51 1.72
CA ARG A 358 -23.14 15.91 0.73
C ARG A 358 -23.79 17.25 1.11
N MET A 359 -24.24 17.38 2.36
CA MET A 359 -24.90 18.59 2.86
C MET A 359 -23.97 19.80 2.82
N LEU A 360 -22.71 19.63 3.21
CA LEU A 360 -21.70 20.69 3.17
C LEU A 360 -21.40 21.12 1.72
N LEU A 361 -21.22 20.18 0.80
CA LEU A 361 -20.99 20.47 -0.62
C LEU A 361 -22.16 21.22 -1.25
N GLN A 362 -23.40 20.78 -1.00
CA GLN A 362 -24.59 21.45 -1.50
C GLN A 362 -24.75 22.86 -0.92
N LYS A 363 -24.50 23.03 0.39
CA LYS A 363 -24.50 24.35 1.03
C LYS A 363 -23.42 25.28 0.46
N GLY A 364 -22.28 24.71 0.04
CA GLY A 364 -21.20 25.40 -0.66
C GLY A 364 -21.49 25.73 -2.14
N GLY A 365 -22.62 25.29 -2.68
CA GLY A 365 -23.08 25.62 -4.03
C GLY A 365 -22.86 24.53 -5.08
N ILE A 366 -22.28 23.37 -4.72
CA ILE A 366 -22.19 22.24 -5.65
C ILE A 366 -23.61 21.73 -5.94
N LEU A 367 -23.94 21.57 -7.21
CA LEU A 367 -25.26 21.10 -7.63
C LEU A 367 -25.51 19.66 -7.15
N SER A 368 -26.74 19.37 -6.75
CA SER A 368 -27.11 18.04 -6.20
C SER A 368 -26.87 16.91 -7.22
N GLU A 369 -27.13 17.19 -8.50
CA GLU A 369 -26.91 16.34 -9.65
C GLU A 369 -25.43 16.18 -10.03
N HIS A 370 -24.55 17.01 -9.48
CA HIS A 370 -23.10 16.96 -9.67
C HIS A 370 -22.39 16.17 -8.55
N ILE A 371 -23.12 15.60 -7.59
CA ILE A 371 -22.56 14.78 -6.51
C ILE A 371 -22.99 13.32 -6.70
N HIS A 372 -22.03 12.45 -7.00
CA HIS A 372 -22.23 11.00 -7.04
C HIS A 372 -21.74 10.37 -5.74
N ASP A 373 -22.67 9.99 -4.87
CA ASP A 373 -22.42 9.39 -3.56
C ASP A 373 -23.43 8.24 -3.27
N HIS A 374 -23.59 7.85 -2.00
CA HIS A 374 -24.51 6.79 -1.58
C HIS A 374 -25.99 7.14 -1.70
N MET A 375 -26.35 8.41 -1.87
CA MET A 375 -27.75 8.86 -2.02
C MET A 375 -28.25 8.72 -3.46
N VAL A 376 -27.33 8.52 -4.41
CA VAL A 376 -27.64 8.37 -5.84
C VAL A 376 -27.86 6.89 -6.16
N THR A 377 -29.12 6.49 -6.34
CA THR A 377 -29.52 5.08 -6.52
C THR A 377 -29.95 4.72 -7.93
N ASP A 378 -30.06 5.69 -8.84
CA ASP A 378 -30.44 5.50 -10.25
C ASP A 378 -29.23 5.15 -11.15
N ARG A 379 -28.04 5.01 -10.55
CA ARG A 379 -26.74 4.77 -11.21
C ARG A 379 -25.94 3.70 -10.46
N PRO A 380 -24.88 3.13 -11.08
CA PRO A 380 -24.01 2.18 -10.38
C PRO A 380 -23.39 2.79 -9.12
N CYS A 381 -23.55 2.12 -7.98
CA CYS A 381 -23.05 2.59 -6.68
C CYS A 381 -21.53 2.74 -6.67
N VAL A 382 -21.04 3.92 -6.25
CA VAL A 382 -19.60 4.21 -6.07
C VAL A 382 -19.19 4.37 -4.61
N THR A 383 -20.15 4.35 -3.67
CA THR A 383 -19.93 4.58 -2.24
C THR A 383 -20.40 3.40 -1.36
N PRO A 384 -20.07 2.14 -1.66
CA PRO A 384 -20.45 1.01 -0.80
C PRO A 384 -19.85 1.16 0.61
N CYS A 385 -20.48 0.56 1.61
CA CYS A 385 -19.92 0.51 2.98
C CYS A 385 -18.74 -0.47 3.03
N THR A 386 -17.54 0.07 3.17
CA THR A 386 -16.27 -0.69 3.23
C THR A 386 -16.24 -1.70 4.37
N SER A 387 -16.82 -1.38 5.53
CA SER A 387 -16.95 -2.30 6.66
C SER A 387 -17.89 -3.48 6.36
N CYS A 388 -19.00 -3.24 5.65
CA CYS A 388 -20.00 -4.27 5.30
C CYS A 388 -19.55 -5.23 4.19
N HIS A 389 -18.57 -4.86 3.37
CA HIS A 389 -18.17 -5.58 2.16
C HIS A 389 -16.69 -6.03 2.26
N PRO A 390 -16.37 -6.96 3.19
CA PRO A 390 -14.99 -7.39 3.46
C PRO A 390 -14.30 -8.07 2.29
N GLU A 391 -15.04 -8.68 1.38
CA GLU A 391 -14.53 -9.26 0.13
C GLU A 391 -14.05 -8.20 -0.85
N SER A 392 -14.61 -6.98 -0.77
CA SER A 392 -14.39 -5.92 -1.75
C SER A 392 -13.51 -4.78 -1.23
N PHE A 393 -13.45 -4.53 0.09
CA PHE A 393 -12.73 -3.37 0.64
C PHE A 393 -12.02 -3.63 1.97
N PHE A 394 -10.95 -2.87 2.21
CA PHE A 394 -10.34 -2.76 3.53
C PHE A 394 -11.15 -1.79 4.42
N SER A 395 -11.14 -2.04 5.73
CA SER A 395 -11.85 -1.22 6.73
C SER A 395 -11.09 -1.24 8.06
N HIS A 396 -10.70 -0.08 8.56
CA HIS A 396 -10.16 0.11 9.90
C HIS A 396 -11.19 -0.19 11.01
N VAL A 397 -12.44 0.21 10.84
CA VAL A 397 -13.58 -0.04 11.75
C VAL A 397 -13.77 -1.54 11.96
N ARG A 398 -13.62 -2.34 10.90
CA ARG A 398 -13.71 -3.79 10.96
C ARG A 398 -12.41 -4.46 11.42
N ASP A 399 -11.28 -4.09 10.81
CA ASP A 399 -10.02 -4.84 10.90
C ASP A 399 -9.03 -4.27 11.94
N GLY A 400 -9.36 -3.13 12.55
CA GLY A 400 -8.53 -2.46 13.55
C GLY A 400 -7.29 -1.78 12.94
N VAL A 401 -6.22 -1.67 13.72
CA VAL A 401 -5.03 -0.84 13.38
C VAL A 401 -4.17 -1.40 12.25
N ASN A 402 -4.32 -2.68 11.92
CA ASN A 402 -3.55 -3.34 10.87
C ASN A 402 -4.47 -3.65 9.69
N PHE A 403 -4.70 -2.66 8.82
CA PHE A 403 -5.62 -2.73 7.69
C PHE A 403 -4.93 -2.30 6.38
N GLY A 404 -5.36 -2.87 5.25
CA GLY A 404 -4.93 -2.45 3.93
C GLY A 404 -5.59 -1.12 3.54
N THR A 405 -5.19 -0.53 2.42
CA THR A 405 -5.73 0.77 2.01
C THR A 405 -6.06 0.75 0.54
N GLN A 406 -7.32 1.05 0.20
CA GLN A 406 -7.74 1.36 -1.15
C GLN A 406 -7.56 2.85 -1.44
N VAL A 407 -7.68 3.22 -2.71
CA VAL A 407 -7.40 4.57 -3.21
C VAL A 407 -8.45 4.98 -4.24
N GLY A 408 -8.97 6.20 -4.11
CA GLY A 408 -9.58 6.94 -5.21
C GLY A 408 -8.52 7.67 -6.00
N PHE A 409 -8.52 7.57 -7.32
CA PHE A 409 -7.52 8.20 -8.18
C PHE A 409 -8.15 8.96 -9.35
N LEU A 410 -7.48 10.00 -9.82
CA LEU A 410 -7.97 10.90 -10.86
C LEU A 410 -6.79 11.53 -11.63
N TRP A 411 -6.89 11.62 -12.95
CA TRP A 411 -5.94 12.33 -13.81
C TRP A 411 -6.62 12.95 -15.03
N ILE A 412 -5.96 13.95 -15.61
CA ILE A 412 -6.36 14.55 -16.89
C ILE A 412 -5.80 13.68 -18.02
N LYS A 413 -6.66 13.13 -18.89
CA LYS A 413 -6.19 12.39 -20.06
C LYS A 413 -5.59 13.38 -21.05
N GLU A 414 -4.48 13.00 -21.66
CA GLU A 414 -3.95 13.73 -22.80
C GLU A 414 -4.93 13.54 -23.96
N GLU A 415 -5.24 14.63 -24.67
CA GLU A 415 -5.99 14.50 -25.92
C GLU A 415 -5.12 13.67 -26.87
N GLU A 416 -5.69 12.58 -27.41
CA GLU A 416 -5.06 11.90 -28.54
C GLU A 416 -5.00 12.92 -29.67
N GLU A 417 -3.84 13.57 -29.88
CA GLU A 417 -3.59 14.29 -31.12
C GLU A 417 -3.93 13.31 -32.26
N GLU A 418 -4.82 13.74 -33.16
CA GLU A 418 -5.19 12.99 -34.37
C GLU A 418 -3.92 12.60 -35.15
N ALA A 419 -3.31 11.46 -34.79
CA ALA A 419 -2.27 10.78 -35.53
C ALA A 419 -2.90 10.17 -36.78
N GLY A 420 -3.33 11.04 -37.71
CA GLY A 420 -4.13 10.65 -38.87
C GLY A 420 -4.31 11.73 -39.95
N LYS A 421 -3.78 12.95 -39.78
CA LYS A 421 -3.85 14.01 -40.81
C LYS A 421 -2.47 14.53 -41.25
N SER A 422 -1.57 13.63 -41.66
CA SER A 422 -0.42 14.03 -42.51
C SER A 422 0.11 12.89 -43.40
N ALA A 423 -0.77 12.05 -43.93
CA ALA A 423 -0.45 11.12 -45.01
C ALA A 423 -1.37 11.40 -46.21
N SER A 424 -1.31 12.62 -46.74
CA SER A 424 -1.83 12.99 -48.07
C SER A 424 -1.31 14.37 -48.47
N LYS A 425 -0.10 14.40 -49.02
CA LYS A 425 0.24 15.24 -50.17
C LYS A 425 1.53 14.77 -50.82
#